data_AF-A0A845S3H8-F1
#
_entry.id   AF-A0A845S3H8-F1
#
_cell.length_a   1.000
_cell.length_b   1.000
_cell.length_c   1.000
_cell.angle_alpha   90.00
_cell.angle_beta   90.00
_cell.angle_gamma   90.00
#
_symmetry.space_group_name_H-M   'P 1'
#
loop_
_entity.id
_entity.type
_entity.pdbx_description
1 polymer ?
#
loop_
_entity_poly.entity_id
_entity_poly.type
_entity_poly.pdbx_seq_one_letter_code
_entity_poly.pdbx_strand_id
1 'polypeptide(L)'
;KLMQSAKEVFIEAGGHHASGGFSVKEEYIFTFGERLNQAMAELGAVAAVAEAIHIDAELHLDDVDELLIKQLEQLAPYGTGNLKPLFAFKQVTPSAVEMFGKTKEHTKLTFTTERGRIEAIAFFKTPEQFEKVPQEGIPITMVAHVEHSFFMGRQQIRLRIVEIL
;
A
#
# COMPACT_ATOMS: atom_id res chain seq x y z
N LYS A 1 -1.78 -23.97 4.48
CA LYS A 1 -0.41 -24.19 5.05
C LYS A 1 -0.41 -24.07 6.58
N LEU A 2 -0.74 -22.90 7.14
CA LEU A 2 -0.79 -22.71 8.59
C LEU A 2 -1.65 -23.75 9.32
N MET A 3 -2.94 -23.88 8.96
CA MET A 3 -3.85 -24.85 9.59
C MET A 3 -3.44 -26.31 9.38
N GLN A 4 -2.73 -26.62 8.29
CA GLN A 4 -2.20 -27.97 8.05
C GLN A 4 -1.01 -28.28 8.99
N SER A 5 -0.23 -27.26 9.36
CA SER A 5 0.91 -27.37 10.26
C SER A 5 0.50 -27.50 11.73
N ALA A 6 -0.74 -27.13 12.08
CA ALA A 6 -1.34 -27.30 13.41
C ALA A 6 -2.57 -28.23 13.38
N LYS A 7 -2.55 -29.25 12.52
CA LYS A 7 -3.72 -30.11 12.23
C LYS A 7 -4.34 -30.75 13.48
N GLU A 8 -3.54 -30.98 14.51
CA GLU A 8 -3.95 -31.62 15.76
C GLU A 8 -4.95 -30.77 16.56
N VAL A 9 -4.93 -29.46 16.35
CA VAL A 9 -5.77 -28.47 17.03
C VAL A 9 -7.21 -28.49 16.51
N PHE A 10 -7.41 -28.93 15.27
CA PHE A 10 -8.68 -28.81 14.57
C PHE A 10 -9.47 -30.13 14.57
N ILE A 11 -10.80 -30.01 14.65
CA ILE A 11 -11.74 -31.08 14.30
C ILE A 11 -11.84 -31.17 12.77
N GLU A 12 -12.03 -30.01 12.14
CA GLU A 12 -12.03 -29.81 10.69
C GLU A 12 -11.41 -28.45 10.38
N ALA A 13 -10.74 -28.35 9.24
CA ALA A 13 -10.18 -27.10 8.74
C ALA A 13 -10.11 -27.14 7.21
N GLY A 14 -10.42 -26.02 6.56
CA GLY A 14 -10.41 -25.88 5.11
C GLY A 14 -10.39 -24.43 4.67
N GLY A 15 -10.13 -24.18 3.39
CA GLY A 15 -10.07 -22.82 2.85
C GLY A 15 -9.20 -22.68 1.61
N HIS A 16 -9.04 -21.42 1.20
CA HIS A 16 -8.14 -21.00 0.13
C HIS A 16 -6.87 -20.35 0.71
N HIS A 17 -5.97 -19.90 -0.16
CA HIS A 17 -4.68 -19.37 0.24
C HIS A 17 -4.77 -18.20 1.25
N ALA A 18 -5.73 -17.30 1.07
CA ALA A 18 -5.89 -16.08 1.87
C ALA A 18 -7.05 -16.13 2.88
N SER A 19 -7.80 -17.23 2.95
CA SER A 19 -8.97 -17.35 3.84
C SER A 19 -9.26 -18.80 4.18
N GLY A 20 -9.79 -19.05 5.37
CA GLY A 20 -10.18 -20.39 5.77
C GLY A 20 -11.14 -20.39 6.94
N GLY A 21 -11.79 -21.53 7.12
CA GLY A 21 -12.67 -21.82 8.23
C GLY A 21 -12.24 -23.11 8.91
N PHE A 22 -12.51 -23.20 10.20
CA PHE A 22 -12.14 -24.35 11.01
C PHE A 22 -13.06 -24.50 12.22
N SER A 23 -13.06 -25.70 12.78
CA SER A 23 -13.65 -26.04 14.08
C SER A 23 -12.52 -26.53 15.00
N VAL A 24 -12.43 -26.00 16.22
CA VAL A 24 -11.35 -26.29 17.18
C VAL A 24 -11.77 -27.39 18.15
N LYS A 25 -10.86 -28.27 18.54
CA LYS A 25 -11.15 -29.25 19.61
C LYS A 25 -11.19 -28.56 20.97
N GLU A 26 -12.08 -29.00 21.85
CA GLU A 26 -12.34 -28.35 23.13
C GLU A 26 -11.08 -28.20 23.99
N GLU A 27 -10.21 -29.22 24.01
CA GLU A 27 -8.96 -29.20 24.78
C GLU A 27 -7.94 -28.15 24.32
N TYR A 28 -8.08 -27.63 23.09
CA TYR A 28 -7.18 -26.63 22.52
C TYR A 28 -7.76 -25.22 22.50
N ILE A 29 -9.00 -25.00 22.94
CA ILE A 29 -9.65 -23.66 22.90
C ILE A 29 -8.76 -22.60 23.56
N PHE A 30 -8.22 -22.88 24.75
CA PHE A 30 -7.41 -21.92 25.50
C PHE A 30 -5.95 -21.83 25.04
N THR A 31 -5.45 -22.78 24.24
CA THR A 31 -4.08 -22.79 23.71
C THR A 31 -4.03 -22.51 22.21
N PHE A 32 -5.17 -22.23 21.59
CA PHE A 32 -5.34 -22.12 20.15
C PHE A 32 -4.37 -21.11 19.51
N GLY A 33 -4.31 -19.90 20.06
CA GLY A 33 -3.44 -18.84 19.55
C GLY A 33 -1.96 -19.19 19.66
N GLU A 34 -1.54 -19.79 20.77
CA GLU A 34 -0.15 -20.21 20.98
C GLU A 34 0.28 -21.28 19.97
N ARG A 35 -0.58 -22.28 19.74
CA ARG A 35 -0.34 -23.36 18.78
C ARG A 35 -0.25 -22.83 17.35
N LEU A 36 -1.11 -21.89 16.97
CA LEU A 36 -1.03 -21.25 15.65
C LEU A 36 0.24 -20.41 15.50
N ASN A 37 0.62 -19.66 16.52
CA ASN A 37 1.86 -18.88 16.48
C ASN A 37 3.10 -19.77 16.37
N GLN A 38 3.12 -20.90 17.09
CA GLN A 38 4.18 -21.88 16.98
C GLN A 38 4.25 -22.47 15.57
N ALA A 39 3.12 -22.89 15.00
CA ALA A 39 3.06 -23.41 13.64
C ALA A 39 3.50 -22.37 12.59
N MET A 40 3.18 -21.09 12.79
CA MET A 40 3.66 -20.00 11.93
C MET A 40 5.18 -19.84 12.03
N ALA A 41 5.73 -19.88 13.24
CA ALA A 41 7.17 -19.79 13.47
C ALA A 41 7.93 -20.97 12.81
N GLU A 42 7.38 -22.18 12.91
CA GLU A 42 7.95 -23.39 12.28
C GLU A 42 7.92 -23.32 10.74
N LEU A 43 6.86 -22.75 10.16
CA LEU A 43 6.78 -22.54 8.71
C LEU A 43 7.77 -21.49 8.21
N GLY A 44 8.14 -20.51 9.04
CA GLY A 44 9.14 -19.49 8.73
C GLY A 44 8.87 -18.79 7.39
N ALA A 45 9.91 -18.63 6.58
CA ALA A 45 9.83 -17.96 5.27
C ALA A 45 8.91 -18.68 4.26
N VAL A 46 8.58 -19.96 4.46
CA VAL A 46 7.67 -20.72 3.57
C VAL A 46 6.21 -20.27 3.74
N ALA A 47 5.88 -19.63 4.87
CA ALA A 47 4.60 -18.97 5.10
C ALA A 47 4.56 -17.52 4.59
N ALA A 48 5.72 -16.92 4.27
CA ALA A 48 5.75 -15.55 3.76
C ALA A 48 5.17 -15.53 2.35
N VAL A 49 4.10 -14.75 2.18
CA VAL A 49 3.58 -14.37 0.87
C VAL A 49 4.20 -13.02 0.57
N ALA A 50 5.24 -13.00 -0.27
CA ALA A 50 5.80 -11.75 -0.72
C ALA A 50 4.78 -11.05 -1.63
N GLU A 51 4.18 -9.97 -1.16
CA GLU A 51 3.49 -9.02 -2.04
C GLU A 51 4.55 -8.21 -2.76
N ALA A 52 4.93 -8.65 -3.96
CA ALA A 52 5.77 -7.86 -4.83
C ALA A 52 4.98 -6.61 -5.26
N ILE A 53 5.53 -5.43 -4.98
CA ILE A 53 5.02 -4.18 -5.54
C ILE A 53 5.26 -4.23 -7.04
N HIS A 54 4.19 -4.33 -7.82
CA HIS A 54 4.27 -4.27 -9.28
C HIS A 54 4.11 -2.82 -9.74
N ILE A 55 5.11 -2.31 -10.43
CA ILE A 55 5.09 -0.97 -11.03
C ILE A 55 4.69 -1.14 -12.50
N ASP A 56 3.58 -0.55 -12.90
CA ASP A 56 3.03 -0.71 -14.25
C ASP A 56 3.78 0.15 -15.27
N ALA A 57 4.19 1.36 -14.87
CA ALA A 57 4.97 2.25 -15.72
C ALA A 57 5.76 3.30 -14.91
N GLU A 58 6.73 3.93 -15.58
CA GLU A 58 7.39 5.14 -15.10
C GLU A 58 6.72 6.37 -15.74
N LEU A 59 6.47 7.41 -14.94
CA LEU A 59 5.89 8.68 -15.38
C LEU A 59 6.72 9.85 -14.87
N HIS A 60 6.73 10.95 -15.64
CA HIS A 60 7.13 12.25 -15.11
C HIS A 60 5.95 12.90 -14.39
N LEU A 61 6.25 13.82 -13.46
CA LEU A 61 5.21 14.58 -12.80
C LEU A 61 4.40 15.43 -13.79
N ASP A 62 4.99 15.88 -14.89
CA ASP A 62 4.29 16.66 -15.92
C ASP A 62 3.35 15.82 -16.80
N ASP A 63 3.47 14.48 -16.77
CA ASP A 63 2.53 13.56 -17.42
C ASP A 63 1.22 13.42 -16.62
N VAL A 64 1.19 13.90 -15.38
CA VAL A 64 0.04 13.79 -14.47
C VAL A 64 -0.96 14.91 -14.77
N ASP A 65 -1.90 14.62 -15.67
CA ASP A 65 -2.96 15.54 -16.07
C ASP A 65 -4.34 14.87 -16.20
N GLU A 66 -5.34 15.69 -16.55
CA GLU A 66 -6.74 15.25 -16.70
C GLU A 66 -6.92 14.21 -17.82
N LEU A 67 -6.05 14.20 -18.83
CA LEU A 67 -6.10 13.20 -19.89
C LEU A 67 -5.65 11.84 -19.35
N LEU A 68 -4.55 11.81 -18.59
CA LEU A 68 -4.10 10.58 -17.92
C LEU A 68 -5.20 10.02 -17.03
N ILE A 69 -5.85 10.85 -16.21
CA ILE A 69 -6.95 10.38 -15.35
C ILE A 69 -8.07 9.73 -16.17
N LYS A 70 -8.53 10.38 -17.25
CA LYS A 70 -9.58 9.81 -18.11
C LYS A 70 -9.18 8.48 -18.76
N GLN A 71 -7.89 8.29 -19.04
CA GLN A 71 -7.37 7.01 -19.52
C GLN A 71 -7.41 5.95 -18.41
N LEU A 72 -7.02 6.31 -17.19
CA LEU A 72 -7.09 5.42 -16.04
C LEU A 72 -8.54 5.04 -15.68
N GLU A 73 -9.48 5.97 -15.77
CA GLU A 73 -10.90 5.69 -15.50
C GLU A 73 -11.48 4.62 -16.45
N GLN A 74 -10.97 4.51 -17.67
CA GLN A 74 -11.39 3.46 -18.62
C GLN A 74 -10.91 2.06 -18.23
N LEU A 75 -9.92 1.95 -17.33
CA LEU A 75 -9.41 0.67 -16.80
C LEU A 75 -10.20 0.16 -15.59
N ALA A 76 -11.11 0.97 -15.06
CA ALA A 76 -12.01 0.58 -13.98
C ALA A 76 -13.04 -0.46 -14.48
N PRO A 77 -13.62 -1.31 -13.60
CA PRO A 77 -13.53 -1.29 -12.14
C PRO A 77 -12.24 -1.91 -11.61
N TYR A 78 -11.67 -1.26 -10.60
CA TYR A 78 -10.50 -1.77 -9.87
C TYR A 78 -10.91 -2.68 -8.71
N GLY A 79 -10.09 -3.67 -8.40
CA GLY A 79 -10.30 -4.60 -7.30
C GLY A 79 -9.38 -5.82 -7.38
N THR A 80 -9.76 -6.90 -6.73
CA THR A 80 -9.03 -8.17 -6.81
C THR A 80 -8.99 -8.66 -8.26
N GLY A 81 -7.77 -8.84 -8.80
CA GLY A 81 -7.56 -9.25 -10.19
C GLY A 81 -7.44 -8.11 -11.21
N ASN A 82 -7.76 -6.86 -10.82
CA ASN A 82 -7.51 -5.66 -11.61
C ASN A 82 -7.10 -4.53 -10.67
N LEU A 83 -5.85 -4.54 -10.22
CA LEU A 83 -5.35 -3.54 -9.28
C LEU A 83 -5.31 -2.16 -9.94
N LYS A 84 -5.41 -1.11 -9.12
CA LYS A 84 -5.16 0.25 -9.60
C LYS A 84 -3.72 0.35 -10.12
N PRO A 85 -3.50 0.96 -11.29
CA PRO A 85 -2.16 1.15 -11.82
C PRO A 85 -1.26 1.90 -10.85
N LEU A 86 -0.03 1.44 -10.72
CA LEU A 86 0.99 1.97 -9.84
C LEU A 86 2.17 2.48 -10.65
N PHE A 87 2.56 3.72 -10.42
CA PHE A 87 3.56 4.40 -11.22
C PHE A 87 4.81 4.74 -10.40
N ALA A 88 5.96 4.66 -11.05
CA ALA A 88 7.21 5.18 -10.51
C ALA A 88 7.48 6.60 -11.02
N PHE A 89 7.83 7.48 -10.11
CA PHE A 89 8.30 8.85 -10.38
C PHE A 89 9.74 8.94 -9.90
N LYS A 90 10.70 8.87 -10.82
CA LYS A 90 12.13 8.86 -10.48
C LYS A 90 12.70 10.27 -10.41
N GLN A 91 13.64 10.47 -9.49
CA GLN A 91 14.39 11.72 -9.33
C GLN A 91 13.49 12.96 -9.18
N VAL A 92 12.36 12.81 -8.48
CA VAL A 92 11.45 13.92 -8.20
C VAL A 92 11.84 14.60 -6.90
N THR A 93 11.90 15.93 -6.90
CA THR A 93 12.36 16.70 -5.74
C THR A 93 11.16 17.38 -5.07
N PRO A 94 10.80 16.99 -3.83
CA PRO A 94 9.72 17.65 -3.13
C PRO A 94 10.15 19.07 -2.72
N SER A 95 9.29 20.04 -3.03
CA SER A 95 9.44 21.44 -2.59
C SER A 95 8.90 21.67 -1.18
N ALA A 96 8.16 20.71 -0.62
CA ALA A 96 7.81 20.69 0.80
C ALA A 96 7.52 19.26 1.27
N VAL A 97 7.90 18.96 2.52
CA VAL A 97 7.56 17.72 3.23
C VAL A 97 6.82 18.10 4.50
N GLU A 98 5.55 17.73 4.60
CA GLU A 98 4.67 18.12 5.70
C GLU A 98 3.99 16.90 6.31
N MET A 99 3.83 16.91 7.64
CA MET A 99 2.91 16.01 8.32
C MET A 99 1.57 16.68 8.58
N PHE A 100 0.47 15.94 8.41
CA PHE A 100 -0.87 16.45 8.65
C PHE A 100 -1.77 15.40 9.34
N GLY A 101 -3.01 15.78 9.65
CA GLY A 101 -3.92 15.01 10.51
C GLY A 101 -3.86 15.49 11.95
N LYS A 102 -4.83 15.05 12.77
CA LYS A 102 -4.96 15.53 14.17
C LYS A 102 -3.75 15.17 15.02
N THR A 103 -3.13 14.03 14.76
CA THR A 103 -1.99 13.50 15.50
C THR A 103 -0.69 13.56 14.70
N LYS A 104 -0.70 14.17 13.51
CA LYS A 104 0.43 14.18 12.55
C LYS A 104 0.82 12.78 12.06
N GLU A 105 -0.19 11.94 11.79
CA GLU A 105 -0.02 10.55 11.33
C GLU A 105 0.01 10.38 9.79
N HIS A 106 0.09 11.47 9.02
CA HIS A 106 0.01 11.43 7.56
C HIS A 106 1.14 12.23 6.93
N THR A 107 1.65 11.77 5.79
CA THR A 107 2.68 12.47 5.01
C THR A 107 2.04 13.17 3.80
N LYS A 108 2.41 14.42 3.57
CA LYS A 108 2.12 15.18 2.35
C LYS A 108 3.44 15.69 1.76
N LEU A 109 3.69 15.33 0.51
CA LEU A 109 4.76 15.90 -0.30
C LEU A 109 4.15 16.87 -1.30
N THR A 110 4.84 17.97 -1.52
CA THR A 110 4.51 18.93 -2.57
C THR A 110 5.60 18.92 -3.62
N PHE A 111 5.20 18.93 -4.88
CA PHE A 111 6.11 19.08 -6.01
C PHE A 111 5.70 20.29 -6.84
N THR A 112 6.71 20.97 -7.38
CA THR A 112 6.54 22.05 -8.35
C THR A 112 6.95 21.52 -9.72
N THR A 113 6.06 21.60 -10.69
CA THR A 113 6.27 21.17 -12.07
C THR A 113 6.05 22.35 -13.03
N GLU A 114 6.31 22.16 -14.32
CA GLU A 114 6.06 23.20 -15.33
C GLU A 114 4.56 23.54 -15.45
N ARG A 115 3.69 22.57 -15.13
CA ARG A 115 2.23 22.68 -15.22
C ARG A 115 1.57 23.13 -13.92
N GLY A 116 2.33 23.25 -12.83
CA GLY A 116 1.85 23.76 -11.55
C GLY A 116 2.26 22.89 -10.36
N ARG A 117 1.46 22.94 -9.30
CA ARG A 117 1.72 22.22 -8.06
C ARG A 117 1.02 20.87 -8.07
N ILE A 118 1.75 19.80 -7.76
CA ILE A 118 1.20 18.46 -7.53
C ILE A 118 1.41 18.08 -6.07
N GLU A 119 0.38 17.49 -5.47
CA GLU A 119 0.45 16.95 -4.11
C GLU A 119 0.50 15.43 -4.16
N ALA A 120 1.38 14.84 -3.34
CA ALA A 120 1.40 13.42 -3.06
C ALA A 120 1.13 13.17 -1.57
N ILE A 121 0.31 12.18 -1.24
CA ILE A 121 -0.08 11.90 0.15
C ILE A 121 0.00 10.42 0.50
N ALA A 122 0.40 10.15 1.74
CA ALA A 122 0.22 8.87 2.40
C ALA A 122 -0.60 9.07 3.68
N PHE A 123 -1.69 8.32 3.82
CA PHE A 123 -2.43 8.26 5.07
C PHE A 123 -1.82 7.19 5.98
N PHE A 124 -1.85 7.44 7.29
CA PHE A 124 -1.33 6.56 8.34
C PHE A 124 0.12 6.09 8.14
N LYS A 125 0.95 6.94 7.51
CA LYS A 125 2.37 6.68 7.25
C LYS A 125 3.14 7.99 7.41
N THR A 126 3.98 8.10 8.43
CA THR A 126 4.88 9.23 8.66
C THR A 126 6.14 9.12 7.78
N PRO A 127 6.90 10.21 7.56
CA PRO A 127 8.09 10.18 6.71
C PRO A 127 9.12 9.11 7.10
N GLU A 128 9.24 8.80 8.38
CA GLU A 128 10.20 7.84 8.93
C GLU A 128 9.85 6.38 8.64
N GLN A 129 8.62 6.11 8.17
CA GLN A 129 8.12 4.77 7.87
C GLN A 129 8.32 4.37 6.40
N PHE A 130 8.84 5.26 5.56
CA PHE A 130 9.25 4.91 4.19
C PHE A 130 10.65 4.30 4.17
N GLU A 131 10.98 3.56 3.13
CA GLU A 131 12.33 3.00 2.95
C GLU A 131 13.38 4.13 2.90
N LYS A 132 13.08 5.21 2.17
CA LYS A 132 13.82 6.47 2.26
C LYS A 132 12.96 7.58 2.82
N VAL A 133 13.47 8.20 3.88
CA VAL A 133 12.84 9.37 4.51
C VAL A 133 12.89 10.55 3.54
N PRO A 134 11.75 11.07 3.06
CA PRO A 134 11.73 12.20 2.15
C PRO A 134 12.17 13.48 2.86
N GLN A 135 12.94 14.31 2.17
CA GLN A 135 13.40 15.61 2.66
C GLN A 135 13.23 16.66 1.57
N GLU A 136 12.92 17.90 1.98
CA GLU A 136 12.77 19.02 1.07
C GLU A 136 14.06 19.26 0.27
N GLY A 137 13.93 19.44 -1.04
CA GLY A 137 15.07 19.69 -1.92
C GLY A 137 15.93 18.46 -2.25
N ILE A 138 15.63 17.28 -1.67
CA ILE A 138 16.36 16.04 -1.96
C ILE A 138 15.57 15.17 -2.94
N PRO A 139 16.14 14.78 -4.11
CA PRO A 139 15.47 13.92 -5.07
C PRO A 139 15.14 12.55 -4.47
N ILE A 140 13.95 12.04 -4.78
CA ILE A 140 13.47 10.72 -4.35
C ILE A 140 12.95 9.91 -5.54
N THR A 141 12.86 8.59 -5.37
CA THR A 141 12.02 7.75 -6.23
C THR A 141 10.73 7.44 -5.49
N MET A 142 9.60 7.86 -6.03
CA MET A 142 8.30 7.69 -5.41
C MET A 142 7.46 6.70 -6.22
N VAL A 143 6.82 5.77 -5.52
CA VAL A 143 5.85 4.83 -6.10
C VAL A 143 4.45 5.24 -5.65
N ALA A 144 3.58 5.58 -6.59
CA ALA A 144 2.27 6.15 -6.28
C ALA A 144 1.17 5.82 -7.31
N HIS A 145 -0.08 5.79 -6.85
CA HIS A 145 -1.24 5.84 -7.74
C HIS A 145 -1.55 7.29 -8.12
N VAL A 146 -2.10 7.50 -9.32
CA VAL A 146 -2.67 8.79 -9.72
C VAL A 146 -4.18 8.75 -9.50
N GLU A 147 -4.72 9.68 -8.71
CA GLU A 147 -6.14 9.68 -8.32
C GLU A 147 -6.78 11.07 -8.48
N HIS A 148 -8.08 11.09 -8.79
CA HIS A 148 -8.90 12.26 -8.49
C HIS A 148 -9.17 12.32 -6.98
N SER A 149 -8.86 13.45 -6.37
CA SER A 149 -9.23 13.78 -5.01
C SER A 149 -10.30 14.87 -5.04
N PHE A 150 -11.40 14.64 -4.33
CA PHE A 150 -12.40 15.67 -4.06
C PHE A 150 -12.25 16.15 -2.62
N PHE A 151 -11.79 17.39 -2.44
CA PHE A 151 -11.55 17.95 -1.11
C PHE A 151 -12.01 19.41 -1.06
N MET A 152 -12.74 19.77 0.00
CA MET A 152 -13.30 21.13 0.19
C MET A 152 -14.08 21.67 -1.03
N GLY A 153 -14.82 20.81 -1.72
CA GLY A 153 -15.60 21.19 -2.90
C GLY A 153 -14.78 21.41 -4.17
N ARG A 154 -13.49 21.05 -4.17
CA ARG A 154 -12.60 21.12 -5.33
C ARG A 154 -12.14 19.72 -5.72
N GLN A 155 -12.25 19.44 -7.02
CA GLN A 155 -11.61 18.30 -7.64
C GLN A 155 -10.17 18.69 -7.99
N GLN A 156 -9.22 17.86 -7.60
CA GLN A 156 -7.81 18.02 -7.94
C GLN A 156 -7.18 16.65 -8.19
N ILE A 157 -6.18 16.61 -9.07
CA ILE A 157 -5.36 15.43 -9.23
C ILE A 157 -4.41 15.32 -8.03
N ARG A 158 -4.25 14.12 -7.49
CA ARG A 158 -3.38 13.86 -6.34
C ARG A 158 -2.71 12.51 -6.50
N LEU A 159 -1.45 12.43 -6.07
CA LEU A 159 -0.71 11.18 -6.01
C LEU A 159 -0.93 10.50 -4.66
N ARG A 160 -1.25 9.20 -4.68
CA ARG A 160 -1.37 8.36 -3.49
C ARG A 160 -0.08 7.57 -3.32
N ILE A 161 0.76 7.98 -2.37
CA ILE A 161 2.06 7.36 -2.15
C ILE A 161 1.85 5.95 -1.56
N VAL A 162 2.52 4.97 -2.16
CA VAL A 162 2.65 3.60 -1.63
C VAL A 162 4.01 3.46 -0.95
N GLU A 163 5.09 3.84 -1.63
CA GLU A 163 6.45 3.74 -1.10
C GLU A 163 7.37 4.84 -1.65
N ILE A 164 8.42 5.15 -0.89
CA ILE A 164 9.52 6.03 -1.31
C ILE A 164 10.82 5.24 -1.21
N LEU A 165 11.48 5.04 -2.35
CA LEU A 165 12.62 4.16 -2.56
C LEU A 165 13.96 4.88 -2.65
#